data_AF-A0A7L9C4C2-F1
#
_entry.id   AF-A0A7L9C4C2-F1
#
_cell.length_a   1.000
_cell.length_b   1.000
_cell.length_c   1.000
_cell.angle_alpha   90.00
_cell.angle_beta   90.00
_cell.angle_gamma   90.00
#
_symmetry.space_group_name_H-M   'P 1'
#
loop_
_entity.id
_entity.type
_entity.pdbx_description
1 polymer ?
#
loop_
_entity_poly.entity_id
_entity_poly.type
_entity_poly.pdbx_seq_one_letter_code
_entity_poly.pdbx_strand_id
1 'polypeptide(L)'
;MPPRRGRKDQRTMMTHKFKGTRIYRDAAEMLESLQFTKIERRSLSTGGAWVTGTIADYRFEALVFEEHATSAGFELGESRISKLWIEQVSDRRMVACFDRGWDMLPAHPRVGQVVNLLSAGLAETIFGK
;
A
#
# COMPACT_ATOMS: atom_id res chain seq x y z
N MET A 1 -27.26 -49.68 -39.53
CA MET A 1 -26.04 -48.87 -39.76
C MET A 1 -26.38 -47.40 -39.56
N PRO A 2 -25.99 -46.75 -38.44
CA PRO A 2 -25.95 -45.30 -38.34
C PRO A 2 -24.50 -44.79 -38.53
N PRO A 3 -24.28 -43.54 -39.00
CA PRO A 3 -22.94 -42.99 -39.18
C PRO A 3 -22.27 -42.59 -37.87
N ARG A 4 -20.94 -42.72 -37.84
CA ARG A 4 -20.03 -42.35 -36.75
C ARG A 4 -19.64 -40.85 -36.82
N ARG A 5 -19.47 -40.29 -35.61
CA ARG A 5 -18.50 -39.26 -35.16
C ARG A 5 -18.61 -37.82 -35.69
N GLY A 6 -18.62 -36.89 -34.71
CA GLY A 6 -18.12 -35.53 -34.91
C GLY A 6 -18.47 -34.49 -33.83
N ARG A 7 -18.40 -34.78 -32.53
CA ARG A 7 -18.39 -33.71 -31.51
C ARG A 7 -16.95 -33.23 -31.30
N LYS A 8 -16.65 -32.03 -31.79
CA LYS A 8 -15.45 -31.28 -31.41
C LYS A 8 -15.75 -30.56 -30.09
N ASP A 9 -15.35 -31.16 -28.98
CA ASP A 9 -15.28 -30.44 -27.70
C ASP A 9 -14.08 -29.50 -27.76
N GLN A 10 -14.31 -28.27 -28.20
CA GLN A 10 -13.37 -27.18 -27.99
C GLN A 10 -13.43 -26.80 -26.51
N ARG A 11 -12.62 -27.48 -25.71
CA ARG A 11 -12.33 -27.10 -24.34
C ARG A 11 -11.45 -25.85 -24.40
N THR A 12 -12.07 -24.67 -24.36
CA THR A 12 -11.38 -23.39 -24.18
C THR A 12 -10.54 -23.47 -22.91
N MET A 13 -9.23 -23.71 -23.06
CA MET A 13 -8.29 -23.55 -21.98
C MET A 13 -8.12 -22.06 -21.74
N MET A 14 -8.87 -21.51 -20.77
CA MET A 14 -8.51 -20.24 -20.16
C MET A 14 -7.19 -20.45 -19.42
N THR A 15 -6.09 -20.11 -20.10
CA THR A 15 -4.77 -19.97 -19.49
C THR A 15 -4.85 -18.84 -18.47
N HIS A 16 -5.12 -19.20 -17.22
CA HIS A 16 -4.83 -18.33 -16.10
C HIS A 16 -3.31 -18.20 -16.06
N LYS A 17 -2.78 -17.15 -16.68
CA LYS A 17 -1.41 -16.70 -16.45
C LYS A 17 -1.33 -16.36 -14.96
N PHE A 18 -0.85 -17.32 -14.16
CA PHE A 18 -0.24 -16.98 -12.88
C PHE A 18 0.93 -16.05 -13.20
N LYS A 19 0.72 -14.74 -13.01
CA LYS A 19 1.84 -13.82 -12.85
C LYS A 19 2.54 -14.29 -11.58
N GLY A 20 3.76 -14.83 -11.70
CA GLY A 20 4.52 -15.31 -10.56
C GLY A 20 4.52 -14.26 -9.45
N THR A 21 4.29 -14.69 -8.21
CA THR A 21 4.36 -13.82 -7.04
C THR A 21 5.72 -13.12 -7.06
N ARG A 22 5.73 -11.80 -7.23
CA ARG A 22 6.96 -11.02 -7.13
C ARG A 22 7.44 -11.15 -5.70
N ILE A 23 8.61 -11.76 -5.50
CA ILE A 23 9.23 -11.85 -4.19
C ILE A 23 10.09 -10.60 -4.02
N TYR A 24 9.73 -9.75 -3.06
CA TYR A 24 10.55 -8.63 -2.64
C TYR A 24 11.60 -9.12 -1.64
N ARG A 25 12.87 -9.04 -2.01
CA ARG A 25 13.99 -9.61 -1.25
C ARG A 25 14.52 -8.70 -0.16
N ASP A 26 14.40 -7.40 -0.35
CA ASP A 26 14.87 -6.38 0.58
C ASP A 26 14.00 -5.11 0.51
N ALA A 27 14.37 -4.12 1.33
CA ALA A 27 13.66 -2.84 1.42
C ALA A 27 13.78 -1.98 0.16
N ALA A 28 14.89 -2.10 -0.59
CA ALA A 28 15.10 -1.33 -1.81
C ALA A 28 14.15 -1.81 -2.91
N GLU A 29 14.04 -3.13 -3.12
CA GLU A 29 13.06 -3.70 -4.07
C GLU A 29 11.61 -3.36 -3.70
N MET A 30 11.30 -3.28 -2.40
CA MET A 30 9.97 -2.81 -1.94
C MET A 30 9.77 -1.34 -2.30
N LEU A 31 10.73 -0.46 -1.99
CA LEU A 31 10.62 0.97 -2.28
C LEU A 31 10.53 1.27 -3.78
N GLU A 32 11.26 0.54 -4.63
CA GLU A 32 11.17 0.67 -6.09
C GLU A 32 9.77 0.35 -6.65
N SER A 33 8.96 -0.39 -5.90
CA SER A 33 7.57 -0.70 -6.28
C SER A 33 6.55 0.32 -5.77
N LEU A 34 6.99 1.36 -5.05
CA LEU A 34 6.12 2.42 -4.56
C LEU A 34 5.46 3.15 -5.73
N GLN A 35 4.13 3.21 -5.71
CA GLN A 35 3.34 3.93 -6.70
C GLN A 35 2.23 4.71 -6.00
N PHE A 36 2.08 5.99 -6.32
CA PHE A 36 0.94 6.80 -5.88
C PHE A 36 -0.18 6.71 -6.90
N THR A 37 -1.38 6.42 -6.42
CA THR A 37 -2.59 6.38 -7.24
C THR A 37 -3.44 7.63 -7.07
N LYS A 38 -3.37 8.27 -5.90
CA LYS A 38 -4.10 9.50 -5.60
C LYS A 38 -3.34 10.35 -4.57
N ILE A 39 -3.28 11.65 -4.83
CA ILE A 39 -2.85 12.66 -3.85
C ILE A 39 -3.95 13.72 -3.78
N GLU A 40 -4.57 13.86 -2.62
CA GLU A 40 -5.64 14.82 -2.35
C GLU A 40 -5.19 15.82 -1.28
N ARG A 41 -4.79 17.02 -1.72
CA ARG A 41 -4.42 18.11 -0.81
C ARG A 41 -5.68 18.61 -0.09
N ARG A 42 -5.57 18.77 1.23
CA ARG A 42 -6.63 19.34 2.06
C ARG A 42 -6.63 20.87 1.95
N SER A 43 -7.66 21.51 2.51
CA SER A 43 -7.76 22.96 2.52
C SER A 43 -6.54 23.60 3.21
N LEU A 44 -6.17 24.81 2.77
CA LEU A 44 -5.08 25.58 3.36
C LEU A 44 -5.24 25.78 4.88
N SER A 45 -6.48 25.94 5.34
CA SER A 45 -6.80 26.11 6.76
C SER A 45 -6.56 24.86 7.62
N THR A 46 -6.58 23.67 7.01
CA THR A 46 -6.42 22.41 7.73
C THR A 46 -5.06 21.76 7.49
N GLY A 47 -4.46 22.01 6.33
CA GLY A 47 -3.16 21.47 5.94
C GLY A 47 -3.18 19.95 5.67
N GLY A 48 -2.07 19.50 5.09
CA GLY A 48 -1.80 18.09 4.80
C GLY A 48 -2.40 17.58 3.49
N ALA A 49 -2.07 16.33 3.16
CA ALA A 49 -2.54 15.63 1.98
C ALA A 49 -2.87 14.18 2.33
N TRP A 50 -3.99 13.70 1.80
CA TRP A 50 -4.28 12.28 1.74
C TRP A 50 -3.53 11.67 0.55
N VAL A 51 -2.75 10.64 0.81
CA VAL A 51 -1.96 9.92 -0.19
C VAL A 51 -2.42 8.48 -0.20
N THR A 52 -2.85 8.02 -1.38
CA THR A 52 -3.19 6.63 -1.64
C THR A 52 -2.18 6.05 -2.60
N GLY A 53 -1.73 4.84 -2.34
CA GLY A 53 -0.76 4.17 -3.20
C GLY A 53 -0.63 2.69 -2.93
N THR A 54 0.35 2.09 -3.61
CA THR A 54 0.76 0.71 -3.40
C THR A 54 2.25 0.63 -3.20
N ILE A 55 2.69 -0.31 -2.36
CA ILE A 55 4.10 -0.65 -2.16
C ILE A 55 4.17 -2.14 -1.85
N ALA A 56 5.06 -2.84 -2.54
CA ALA A 56 5.10 -4.28 -2.57
C ALA A 56 3.73 -4.92 -2.91
N ASP A 57 3.20 -5.75 -2.01
CA ASP A 57 1.88 -6.41 -2.15
C ASP A 57 0.78 -5.72 -1.33
N TYR A 58 1.00 -4.45 -0.96
CA TYR A 58 0.13 -3.70 -0.06
C TYR A 58 -0.43 -2.44 -0.71
N ARG A 59 -1.70 -2.15 -0.43
CA ARG A 59 -2.30 -0.83 -0.63
C ARG A 59 -2.15 -0.03 0.66
N PHE A 60 -1.89 1.25 0.55
CA PHE A 60 -1.90 2.15 1.70
C PHE A 60 -2.73 3.41 1.45
N GLU A 61 -3.19 4.00 2.53
CA GLU A 61 -3.71 5.35 2.60
C GLU A 61 -3.09 6.07 3.80
N ALA A 62 -2.57 7.27 3.58
CA ALA A 62 -1.86 8.02 4.61
C ALA A 62 -2.30 9.49 4.62
N LEU A 63 -2.47 10.07 5.81
CA LEU A 63 -2.63 11.51 5.99
C LEU A 63 -1.31 12.11 6.44
N VAL A 64 -0.69 12.86 5.53
CA VAL A 64 0.68 13.38 5.66
C VAL A 64 0.66 14.91 5.74
N PHE A 65 1.52 15.49 6.57
CA PHE A 65 1.64 16.94 6.75
C PHE A 65 3.02 17.44 6.29
N GLU A 66 3.08 18.74 6.00
CA GLU A 66 4.31 19.41 5.61
C GLU A 66 5.25 19.63 6.80
N GLU A 67 4.67 19.85 7.98
CA GLU A 67 5.37 20.14 9.23
C GLU A 67 5.05 19.05 10.27
N HIS A 68 5.93 18.89 11.26
CA HIS A 68 5.71 17.97 12.38
C HIS A 68 4.49 18.35 13.21
N ALA A 69 3.87 17.34 13.83
CA ALA A 69 2.81 17.56 14.78
C ALA A 69 3.33 18.28 16.03
N THR A 70 2.51 19.16 16.61
CA THR A 70 2.83 19.81 17.88
C THR A 70 2.86 18.85 19.07
N SER A 71 2.21 17.69 18.93
CA SER A 71 2.22 16.60 19.90
C SER A 71 2.77 15.34 19.23
N ALA A 72 3.85 14.79 19.78
CA ALA A 72 4.53 13.62 19.22
C ALA A 72 3.59 12.40 19.07
N GLY A 73 2.59 12.23 19.95
CA GLY A 73 1.64 11.11 19.86
C GLY A 73 0.70 11.20 18.64
N PHE A 74 0.61 12.36 18.00
CA PHE A 74 -0.22 12.56 16.80
C PHE A 74 0.52 12.24 15.50
N GLU A 75 1.78 11.84 15.60
CA GLU A 75 2.66 11.54 14.48
C GLU A 75 3.26 10.15 14.64
N LEU A 76 3.37 9.43 13.54
CA LEU A 76 4.02 8.13 13.51
C LEU A 76 5.54 8.32 13.58
N GLY A 77 6.07 8.36 14.81
CA GLY A 77 7.47 8.73 15.02
C GLY A 77 7.70 10.20 14.63
N GLU A 78 8.68 10.44 13.76
CA GLU A 78 9.01 11.77 13.22
C GLU A 78 8.71 11.87 11.71
N SER A 79 7.70 11.14 11.23
CA SER A 79 7.43 10.99 9.79
C SER A 79 6.47 12.02 9.17
N ARG A 80 5.90 12.91 9.96
CA ARG A 80 4.79 13.82 9.60
C ARG A 80 3.51 13.09 9.11
N ILE A 81 3.37 11.81 9.46
CA ILE A 81 2.19 10.99 9.14
C ILE A 81 1.30 10.92 10.37
N SER A 82 0.07 11.43 10.27
CA SER A 82 -0.90 11.40 11.37
C SER A 82 -1.82 10.18 11.34
N LYS A 83 -2.04 9.63 10.15
CA LYS A 83 -2.87 8.44 9.91
C LYS A 83 -2.23 7.58 8.84
N LEU A 84 -2.21 6.27 9.06
CA LEU A 84 -1.71 5.29 8.11
C LEU A 84 -2.57 4.04 8.18
N TRP A 85 -3.11 3.65 7.03
CA TRP A 85 -3.82 2.40 6.85
C TRP A 85 -3.09 1.56 5.80
N ILE A 86 -2.84 0.27 6.12
CA ILE A 86 -2.23 -0.68 5.20
C ILE A 86 -3.11 -1.91 5.05
N GLU A 87 -3.39 -2.27 3.80
CA GLU A 87 -4.19 -3.41 3.40
C GLU A 87 -3.39 -4.35 2.49
N GLN A 88 -3.48 -5.66 2.72
CA GLN A 88 -2.94 -6.66 1.82
C GLN A 88 -3.80 -6.76 0.55
N VAL A 89 -3.18 -6.66 -0.64
CA VAL A 89 -3.93 -6.58 -1.91
C VAL A 89 -4.65 -7.89 -2.25
N SER A 90 -4.08 -9.04 -1.87
CA SER A 90 -4.62 -10.35 -2.28
C SER A 90 -5.98 -10.68 -1.66
N ASP A 91 -6.22 -10.28 -0.41
CA ASP A 91 -7.41 -10.64 0.36
C ASP A 91 -8.10 -9.42 1.00
N ARG A 92 -7.59 -8.21 0.75
CA ARG A 92 -8.09 -6.94 1.30
C ARG A 92 -8.11 -6.88 2.82
N ARG A 93 -7.25 -7.67 3.48
CA ARG A 93 -7.15 -7.64 4.93
C ARG A 93 -6.32 -6.45 5.37
N MET A 94 -6.83 -5.69 6.35
CA MET A 94 -6.04 -4.68 7.06
C MET A 94 -4.92 -5.36 7.85
N VAL A 95 -3.69 -4.88 7.67
CA VAL A 95 -2.47 -5.46 8.28
C VAL A 95 -1.66 -4.46 9.12
N ALA A 96 -2.02 -3.17 9.07
CA ALA A 96 -1.59 -2.14 10.01
C ALA A 96 -2.58 -0.96 9.99
N CYS A 97 -2.75 -0.31 11.14
CA CYS A 97 -3.54 0.92 11.27
C CYS A 97 -2.97 1.80 12.38
N PHE A 98 -2.67 3.05 12.02
CA PHE A 98 -2.27 4.10 12.92
C PHE A 98 -3.22 5.29 12.73
N ASP A 99 -3.85 5.78 13.80
CA ASP A 99 -4.61 7.04 13.83
C ASP A 99 -4.26 7.77 15.13
N ARG A 100 -3.13 8.49 15.10
CA ARG A 100 -2.58 9.20 16.28
C ARG A 100 -2.37 8.25 17.47
N GLY A 101 -1.84 7.07 17.16
CA GLY A 101 -1.77 5.91 18.02
C GLY A 101 -1.97 4.64 17.21
N TRP A 102 -1.38 3.53 17.65
CA TRP A 102 -1.54 2.25 16.97
C TRP A 102 -2.90 1.63 17.31
N ASP A 103 -3.82 1.61 16.35
CA ASP A 103 -5.02 0.78 16.43
C ASP A 103 -4.69 -0.69 16.12
N MET A 104 -3.75 -0.91 15.19
CA MET A 104 -3.24 -2.21 14.82
C MET A 104 -1.77 -2.10 14.44
N LEU A 105 -0.90 -2.71 15.26
CA LEU A 105 0.52 -2.86 14.94
C LEU A 105 0.72 -3.68 13.64
N PRO A 106 1.84 -3.49 12.93
CA PRO A 106 2.17 -4.27 11.75
C PRO A 106 2.07 -5.78 12.02
N ALA A 107 1.24 -6.48 11.25
CA ALA A 107 0.94 -7.89 11.49
C ALA A 107 2.15 -8.82 11.33
N HIS A 108 3.19 -8.42 10.58
CA HIS A 108 4.44 -9.18 10.42
C HIS A 108 5.59 -8.28 9.90
N PRO A 109 6.87 -8.74 9.94
CA PRO A 109 8.04 -7.89 9.66
C PRO A 109 8.03 -7.17 8.31
N ARG A 110 7.48 -7.78 7.25
CA ARG A 110 7.37 -7.11 5.94
C ARG A 110 6.43 -5.91 5.96
N VAL A 111 5.32 -5.97 6.71
CA VAL A 111 4.44 -4.81 6.91
C VAL A 111 5.16 -3.74 7.71
N GLY A 112 5.96 -4.13 8.70
CA GLY A 112 6.85 -3.20 9.42
C GLY A 112 7.84 -2.51 8.50
N GLN A 113 8.42 -3.22 7.53
CA GLN A 113 9.31 -2.64 6.53
C GLN A 113 8.59 -1.62 5.64
N VAL A 114 7.34 -1.90 5.24
CA VAL A 114 6.50 -0.93 4.52
C VAL A 114 6.25 0.32 5.34
N VAL A 115 5.87 0.15 6.61
CA VAL A 115 5.69 1.28 7.53
C VAL A 115 6.97 2.11 7.61
N ASN A 116 8.13 1.47 7.83
CA ASN A 116 9.41 2.16 7.92
C ASN A 116 9.75 2.94 6.64
N LEU A 117 9.53 2.34 5.47
CA LEU A 117 9.78 3.00 4.19
C LEU A 117 8.88 4.21 3.96
N LEU A 118 7.59 4.09 4.28
CA LEU A 118 6.64 5.22 4.18
C LEU A 118 6.99 6.31 5.20
N SER A 119 7.28 5.93 6.44
CA SER A 119 7.65 6.88 7.49
C SER A 119 8.97 7.61 7.22
N ALA A 120 9.89 6.99 6.48
CA ALA A 120 11.20 7.57 6.21
C ALA A 120 11.22 8.62 5.09
N GLY A 121 10.18 8.70 4.24
CA GLY A 121 10.28 9.52 3.02
C GLY A 121 8.98 10.01 2.41
N LEU A 122 7.80 9.64 2.93
CA LEU A 122 6.54 9.99 2.28
C LEU A 122 6.27 11.49 2.34
N ALA A 123 6.57 12.16 3.46
CA ALA A 123 6.34 13.59 3.61
C ALA A 123 7.27 14.41 2.70
N GLU A 124 8.55 14.04 2.67
CA GLU A 124 9.59 14.58 1.80
C GLU A 124 9.17 14.44 0.33
N THR A 125 8.65 13.27 -0.05
CA THR A 125 8.21 13.01 -1.42
C THR A 125 7.01 13.87 -1.83
N ILE A 126 6.09 14.16 -0.90
CA ILE A 126 4.85 14.89 -1.20
C ILE A 126 5.04 16.41 -1.17
N PHE A 127 5.89 16.91 -0.26
CA PHE A 127 6.08 18.34 -0.02
C PHE A 127 7.44 18.88 -0.52
N GLY A 128 8.40 18.01 -0.87
CA GLY A 128 9.70 18.41 -1.40
C GLY A 128 10.65 19.02 -0.36
N LYS A 129 10.45 18.70 0.93
CA LYS A 129 11.25 19.18 2.08
C LYS A 129 11.91 18.03 2.80
#